data_AF-A0A8B8FGB3-F1
#
_entry.id   AF-A0A8B8FGB3-F1
#
_cell.length_a   1.000
_cell.length_b   1.000
_cell.length_c   1.000
_cell.angle_alpha   90.00
_cell.angle_beta   90.00
_cell.angle_gamma   90.00
#
_symmetry.space_group_name_H-M   'P 1'
#
loop_
_entity.id
_entity.type
_entity.pdbx_description
1 polymer ?
#
loop_
_entity_poly.entity_id
_entity_poly.type
_entity_poly.pdbx_seq_one_letter_code
_entity_poly.pdbx_strand_id
1 'polypeptide(L)'
;MSRAQRQMALRMVRSYRTVSTDGTIFLASMIPGGLIALERKRVTCWIDEDGSEDSAAEIKSQERAITIEACVHKWTKRPDLPFNYRLTQALTGHGCFCHYLNRMNKAPDATCLYCDFDEDTAEHTIFECSQWIEHRVAIRGYIGG
;
A
#
# COMPACT_ATOMS: atom_id res chain seq x y z
N MET A 1 -15.41 -5.60 -10.29
CA MET A 1 -14.59 -4.39 -10.06
C MET A 1 -13.21 -4.66 -9.45
N SER A 2 -13.08 -5.53 -8.45
CA SER A 2 -11.81 -5.76 -7.72
C SER A 2 -10.61 -6.16 -8.59
N ARG A 3 -10.81 -6.99 -9.64
CA ARG A 3 -9.71 -7.45 -10.52
C ARG A 3 -9.08 -6.33 -11.36
N ALA A 4 -9.90 -5.48 -11.98
CA ALA A 4 -9.42 -4.35 -12.78
C ALA A 4 -8.72 -3.31 -11.89
N GLN A 5 -9.33 -3.00 -10.73
CA GLN A 5 -8.74 -2.10 -9.75
C GLN A 5 -7.38 -2.62 -9.25
N ARG A 6 -7.29 -3.93 -8.96
CA ARG A 6 -6.03 -4.59 -8.58
C ARG A 6 -4.95 -4.42 -9.66
N GLN A 7 -5.29 -4.63 -10.93
CA GLN A 7 -4.33 -4.47 -12.03
C GLN A 7 -3.81 -3.05 -12.16
N MET A 8 -4.69 -2.05 -12.01
CA MET A 8 -4.28 -0.64 -11.99
C MET A 8 -3.37 -0.34 -10.80
N ALA A 9 -3.76 -0.77 -9.60
CA ALA A 9 -2.98 -0.56 -8.38
C ALA A 9 -1.58 -1.18 -8.49
N LEU A 10 -1.47 -2.43 -8.96
CA LEU A 10 -0.19 -3.13 -9.17
C LEU A 10 0.76 -2.33 -10.07
N ARG A 11 0.22 -1.72 -11.14
CA ARG A 11 0.99 -0.90 -12.08
C ARG A 11 1.41 0.44 -11.47
N MET A 12 0.53 1.11 -10.72
CA MET A 12 0.85 2.39 -10.08
C MET A 12 1.99 2.24 -9.07
N VAL A 13 1.95 1.22 -8.22
CA VAL A 13 2.98 1.02 -7.19
C VAL A 13 4.15 0.15 -7.65
N ARG A 14 4.08 -0.45 -8.85
CA ARG A 14 5.08 -1.37 -9.40
C ARG A 14 5.35 -2.57 -8.49
N SER A 15 4.30 -3.12 -7.86
CA SER A 15 4.42 -4.30 -6.98
C SER A 15 4.22 -5.61 -7.75
N TYR A 16 4.70 -6.70 -7.15
CA TYR A 16 4.55 -8.04 -7.71
C TYR A 16 3.09 -8.53 -7.58
N ARG A 17 2.69 -9.41 -8.51
CA ARG A 17 1.35 -10.03 -8.52
C ARG A 17 1.03 -10.87 -7.28
N THR A 18 2.02 -11.19 -6.46
CA THR A 18 1.91 -11.95 -5.20
C THR A 18 1.51 -11.07 -4.02
N VAL A 19 1.60 -9.74 -4.13
CA VAL A 19 1.15 -8.80 -3.09
C VAL A 19 -0.38 -8.85 -2.96
N SER A 20 -0.90 -8.81 -1.74
CA SER A 20 -2.35 -8.83 -1.49
C SER A 20 -3.08 -7.66 -2.18
N THR A 21 -4.35 -7.84 -2.52
CA THR A 21 -5.16 -6.80 -3.19
C THR A 21 -5.28 -5.57 -2.30
N ASP A 22 -5.58 -5.82 -1.03
CA ASP A 22 -5.73 -4.80 -0.01
C ASP A 22 -4.41 -4.04 0.19
N GLY A 23 -3.26 -4.72 0.30
CA GLY A 23 -1.95 -4.07 0.39
C GLY A 23 -1.61 -3.24 -0.85
N THR A 24 -1.98 -3.70 -2.05
CA THR A 24 -1.71 -2.94 -3.27
C THR A 24 -2.59 -1.70 -3.37
N ILE A 25 -3.89 -1.81 -3.05
CA ILE A 25 -4.84 -0.69 -3.03
C ILE A 25 -4.41 0.36 -2.00
N PHE A 26 -3.97 -0.09 -0.82
CA PHE A 26 -3.41 0.77 0.22
C PHE A 26 -2.18 1.55 -0.23
N LEU A 27 -1.19 0.85 -0.79
CA LEU A 27 0.02 1.49 -1.30
C LEU A 27 -0.30 2.46 -2.44
N ALA A 28 -1.28 2.13 -3.28
CA ALA A 28 -1.73 2.95 -4.38
C ALA A 28 -2.61 4.16 -3.95
N SER A 29 -2.90 4.31 -2.65
CA SER A 29 -3.82 5.32 -2.11
C SER A 29 -5.20 5.31 -2.80
N MET A 30 -5.64 4.14 -3.25
CA MET A 30 -6.90 4.00 -3.97
C MET A 30 -8.02 3.70 -2.98
N ILE A 31 -9.18 4.33 -3.18
CA ILE A 31 -10.40 3.95 -2.43
C ILE A 31 -10.83 2.54 -2.88
N PRO A 32 -10.97 1.56 -1.98
CA PRO A 32 -11.45 0.22 -2.33
C PRO A 32 -12.75 0.27 -3.13
N GLY A 33 -12.82 -0.49 -4.23
CA GLY A 33 -13.93 -0.43 -5.17
C GLY A 33 -15.30 -0.81 -4.57
N GLY A 34 -15.31 -1.60 -3.49
CA GLY A 34 -16.53 -1.88 -2.72
C GLY A 34 -17.11 -0.62 -2.08
N LEU A 35 -16.26 0.27 -1.55
CA LEU A 35 -16.72 1.55 -0.99
C LEU A 35 -17.25 2.49 -2.09
N ILE A 36 -16.59 2.52 -3.25
CA ILE A 36 -17.08 3.27 -4.43
C ILE A 36 -18.43 2.73 -4.90
N ALA A 37 -18.64 1.41 -4.88
CA ALA A 37 -19.92 0.81 -5.25
C ALA A 37 -21.02 1.15 -4.24
N LEU A 38 -20.71 1.15 -2.94
CA LEU A 38 -21.64 1.55 -1.88
C LEU A 38 -22.03 3.03 -2.01
N GLU A 39 -21.07 3.90 -2.28
CA GLU A 39 -21.33 5.31 -2.56
C GLU A 39 -22.30 5.47 -3.73
N ARG A 40 -22.03 4.81 -4.86
CA ARG A 40 -22.91 4.86 -6.03
C ARG A 40 -24.31 4.39 -5.70
N LYS A 41 -24.43 3.31 -4.91
CA LYS A 41 -25.73 2.81 -4.44
C LYS A 41 -26.45 3.87 -3.61
N ARG A 42 -25.78 4.50 -2.64
CA ARG A 42 -26.37 5.54 -1.79
C ARG A 42 -26.83 6.73 -2.62
N VAL A 43 -25.98 7.23 -3.53
CA VAL A 43 -26.34 8.33 -4.45
C VAL A 43 -27.55 7.97 -5.32
N THR A 44 -27.64 6.75 -5.84
CA THR A 44 -28.81 6.31 -6.63
C THR A 44 -30.07 6.22 -5.77
N CYS A 45 -30.01 5.59 -4.58
CA CYS A 45 -31.15 5.53 -3.66
C CYS A 45 -31.66 6.94 -3.27
N TRP A 46 -30.75 7.88 -3.03
CA TRP A 46 -31.10 9.28 -2.75
C TRP A 46 -31.86 9.98 -3.88
N ILE A 47 -31.50 9.69 -5.14
CA ILE A 47 -32.19 10.25 -6.32
C ILE A 47 -33.59 9.61 -6.46
N ASP A 48 -33.71 8.31 -6.20
CA ASP A 48 -34.96 7.58 -6.35
C ASP A 48 -35.99 7.91 -5.24
N GLU A 49 -35.53 8.39 -4.07
CA GLU A 49 -36.37 8.71 -2.90
C GLU A 49 -36.91 10.17 -2.86
N ASP A 50 -36.60 10.98 -3.88
CA ASP A 50 -37.06 12.35 -4.19
C ASP A 50 -37.70 13.19 -3.05
N GLY A 51 -36.92 14.18 -2.58
CA GLY A 51 -37.33 15.21 -1.61
C GLY A 51 -36.18 16.10 -1.10
N SER A 52 -34.99 15.98 -1.67
CA SER A 52 -33.77 16.67 -1.24
C SER A 52 -33.66 18.07 -1.87
N GLU A 53 -33.46 19.10 -1.06
CA GLU A 53 -33.14 20.46 -1.54
C GLU A 53 -31.73 20.55 -2.15
N ASP A 54 -30.83 19.65 -1.73
CA ASP A 54 -29.44 19.62 -2.18
C ASP A 54 -29.34 19.20 -3.65
N SER A 55 -28.43 19.86 -4.37
CA SER A 55 -28.09 19.50 -5.75
C SER A 55 -27.43 18.13 -5.84
N ALA A 56 -27.54 17.48 -7.00
CA ALA A 56 -26.86 16.20 -7.27
C ALA A 56 -25.33 16.28 -7.11
N ALA A 57 -24.72 17.48 -7.19
CA ALA A 57 -23.31 17.69 -6.94
C ALA A 57 -22.98 17.70 -5.44
N GLU A 58 -23.82 18.32 -4.62
CA GLU A 58 -23.70 18.36 -3.16
C GLU A 58 -23.86 16.96 -2.57
N ILE A 59 -24.89 16.22 -2.99
CA ILE A 59 -25.10 14.82 -2.57
C ILE A 59 -23.86 13.97 -2.88
N LYS A 60 -23.30 14.08 -4.10
CA LYS A 60 -22.06 13.36 -4.46
C LYS A 60 -20.86 13.76 -3.62
N SER A 61 -20.76 15.03 -3.22
CA SER A 61 -19.68 15.55 -2.39
C SER A 61 -19.77 15.03 -0.95
N GLN A 62 -20.96 15.08 -0.36
CA GLN A 62 -21.25 14.56 0.97
C GLN A 62 -20.97 13.05 1.01
N GLU A 63 -21.47 12.31 0.03
CA GLU A 63 -21.26 10.86 -0.08
C GLU A 63 -19.79 10.48 -0.31
N ARG A 64 -19.04 11.31 -1.06
CA ARG A 64 -17.60 11.19 -1.20
C ARG A 64 -16.89 11.35 0.14
N ALA A 65 -17.30 12.31 0.96
CA ALA A 65 -16.70 12.52 2.28
C ALA A 65 -16.90 11.30 3.19
N ILE A 66 -18.10 10.72 3.23
CA ILE A 66 -18.39 9.47 3.98
C ILE A 66 -17.52 8.32 3.47
N THR A 67 -17.38 8.18 2.15
CA THR A 67 -16.53 7.15 1.55
C THR A 67 -15.06 7.34 1.87
N ILE A 68 -14.57 8.59 1.85
CA ILE A 68 -13.20 8.92 2.26
C ILE A 68 -13.00 8.60 3.73
N GLU A 69 -13.93 8.97 4.60
CA GLU A 69 -13.86 8.67 6.04
C GLU A 69 -13.84 7.15 6.29
N ALA A 70 -14.69 6.37 5.62
CA ALA A 70 -14.65 4.91 5.71
C ALA A 70 -13.33 4.34 5.17
N CYS A 71 -12.77 4.94 4.12
CA CYS A 71 -11.47 4.58 3.58
C CYS A 71 -10.34 4.93 4.57
N VAL A 72 -10.41 6.09 5.21
CA VAL A 72 -9.50 6.57 6.26
C VAL A 72 -9.57 5.66 7.48
N HIS A 73 -10.77 5.32 7.95
CA HIS A 73 -10.94 4.36 9.04
C HIS A 73 -10.34 2.99 8.68
N LYS A 74 -10.44 2.59 7.41
CA LYS A 74 -9.83 1.36 6.90
C LYS A 74 -8.29 1.46 6.74
N TRP A 75 -7.72 2.65 6.53
CA TRP A 75 -6.35 2.78 6.00
C TRP A 75 -5.43 3.85 6.60
N THR A 76 -5.88 4.82 7.39
CA THR A 76 -5.03 6.00 7.71
C THR A 76 -4.65 6.12 9.17
N LYS A 77 -3.36 6.01 9.39
CA LYS A 77 -2.47 7.18 9.48
C LYS A 77 -1.26 7.02 8.55
N ARG A 78 -1.47 7.07 7.23
CA ARG A 78 -0.37 6.88 6.27
C ARG A 78 0.34 8.21 5.97
N PRO A 79 1.68 8.28 6.05
CA PRO A 79 2.45 9.43 5.59
C PRO A 79 2.47 9.54 4.06
N ASP A 80 2.59 10.77 3.57
CA ASP A 80 2.80 11.05 2.15
C ASP A 80 4.22 10.58 1.76
N LEU A 81 4.28 9.41 1.15
CA LEU A 81 5.53 8.77 0.71
C LEU A 81 5.46 8.52 -0.79
N PRO A 82 6.40 9.06 -1.59
CA PRO A 82 6.47 8.78 -3.01
C PRO A 82 6.93 7.33 -3.22
N PHE A 83 6.01 6.45 -3.62
CA PHE A 83 6.34 5.06 -3.92
C PHE A 83 7.10 4.95 -5.23
N ASN A 84 8.42 4.86 -5.13
CA ASN A 84 9.24 4.33 -6.19
C ASN A 84 9.28 2.78 -6.12
N TYR A 85 9.78 2.16 -7.19
CA TYR A 85 9.88 0.71 -7.30
C TYR A 85 10.56 0.08 -6.07
N ARG A 86 11.67 0.64 -5.59
CA ARG A 86 12.47 0.09 -4.48
C ARG A 86 11.72 0.17 -3.15
N LEU A 87 11.06 1.29 -2.87
CA LEU A 87 10.28 1.46 -1.65
C LEU A 87 9.10 0.47 -1.62
N THR A 88 8.41 0.28 -2.74
CA THR A 88 7.35 -0.73 -2.83
C THR A 88 7.88 -2.14 -2.57
N GLN A 89 9.05 -2.49 -3.14
CA GLN A 89 9.69 -3.79 -2.89
C GLN A 89 10.02 -3.98 -1.41
N ALA A 90 10.65 -2.97 -0.79
CA ALA A 90 10.97 -2.96 0.64
C ALA A 90 9.73 -3.17 1.50
N LEU A 91 8.68 -2.36 1.32
CA LEU A 91 7.46 -2.45 2.13
C LEU A 91 6.67 -3.74 1.95
N THR A 92 6.85 -4.41 0.82
CA THR A 92 6.15 -5.66 0.54
C THR A 92 7.00 -6.90 0.83
N GLY A 93 8.26 -6.75 1.25
CA GLY A 93 9.19 -7.88 1.42
C GLY A 93 9.48 -8.61 0.11
N HIS A 94 9.52 -7.90 -1.01
CA HIS A 94 9.77 -8.44 -2.35
C HIS A 94 11.08 -7.88 -2.92
N GLY A 95 11.50 -8.41 -4.07
CA GLY A 95 12.61 -7.84 -4.84
C GLY A 95 13.91 -8.63 -4.65
N CYS A 96 14.95 -7.98 -4.15
CA CYS A 96 16.31 -8.52 -4.08
C CYS A 96 16.63 -9.30 -2.80
N PHE A 97 15.69 -9.37 -1.86
CA PHE A 97 15.86 -10.05 -0.57
C PHE A 97 15.94 -11.58 -0.78
N CYS A 98 17.00 -12.24 -0.31
CA CYS A 98 17.17 -13.69 -0.47
C CYS A 98 16.03 -14.49 0.15
N HIS A 99 15.45 -14.05 1.27
CA HIS A 99 14.23 -14.67 1.81
C HIS A 99 13.11 -14.73 0.75
N TYR A 100 12.89 -13.63 0.01
CA TYR A 100 11.92 -13.60 -1.08
C TYR A 100 12.35 -14.45 -2.28
N LEU A 101 13.62 -14.35 -2.68
CA LEU A 101 14.12 -15.08 -3.85
C LEU A 101 14.10 -16.59 -3.64
N ASN A 102 14.44 -17.08 -2.44
CA ASN A 102 14.39 -18.49 -2.09
C ASN A 102 12.95 -19.03 -2.13
N ARG A 103 12.00 -18.30 -1.51
CA ARG A 103 10.56 -18.62 -1.61
C ARG A 103 10.07 -18.69 -3.07
N MET A 104 10.67 -17.93 -3.97
CA MET A 104 10.36 -17.92 -5.41
C MET A 104 11.22 -18.90 -6.23
N ASN A 105 11.99 -19.78 -5.59
CA ASN A 105 12.94 -20.72 -6.21
C ASN A 105 13.98 -20.05 -7.12
N LYS A 106 14.50 -18.90 -6.69
CA LYS A 106 15.52 -18.12 -7.40
C LYS A 106 16.84 -17.96 -6.65
N ALA A 107 16.88 -18.34 -5.39
CA ALA A 107 18.08 -18.38 -4.55
C ALA A 107 18.15 -19.73 -3.83
N PRO A 108 19.36 -20.27 -3.56
CA PRO A 108 19.53 -21.57 -2.93
C PRO A 108 19.02 -21.60 -1.48
N ASP A 109 19.16 -20.48 -0.76
CA ASP A 109 18.73 -20.31 0.62
C ASP A 109 18.31 -18.85 0.88
N ALA A 110 17.84 -18.58 2.09
CA ALA A 110 17.34 -17.28 2.52
C ALA A 110 18.42 -16.37 3.13
N THR A 111 19.67 -16.81 3.22
CA THR A 111 20.74 -16.13 3.97
C THR A 111 21.02 -14.74 3.44
N CYS A 112 21.33 -13.81 4.34
CA CYS A 112 21.69 -12.45 3.98
C CYS A 112 22.96 -12.41 3.12
N LEU A 113 22.91 -11.64 2.03
CA LEU A 113 24.07 -11.45 1.12
C LEU A 113 25.16 -10.57 1.73
N TYR A 114 24.85 -9.88 2.81
CA TYR A 114 25.68 -8.82 3.38
C TYR A 114 26.23 -9.17 4.76
N CYS A 115 25.66 -10.16 5.42
CA CYS A 115 26.11 -10.64 6.73
C CYS A 115 25.68 -12.10 6.93
N ASP A 116 26.22 -12.77 7.95
CA ASP A 116 25.96 -14.20 8.21
C ASP A 116 24.60 -14.47 8.89
N PHE A 117 23.59 -13.63 8.66
CA PHE A 117 22.26 -13.81 9.23
C PHE A 117 21.41 -14.73 8.34
N ASP A 118 20.68 -15.66 8.95
CA ASP A 118 19.98 -16.75 8.26
C ASP A 118 18.83 -16.28 7.35
N GLU A 119 18.22 -15.12 7.62
CA GLU A 119 17.08 -14.62 6.86
C GLU A 119 17.26 -13.18 6.36
N ASP A 120 17.52 -13.06 5.06
CA ASP A 120 17.56 -11.80 4.32
C ASP A 120 16.16 -11.26 4.08
N THR A 121 15.49 -10.77 5.11
CA THR A 121 14.22 -10.06 4.97
C THR A 121 14.47 -8.57 4.68
N ALA A 122 13.45 -7.88 4.18
CA ALA A 122 13.49 -6.42 4.06
C ALA A 122 13.72 -5.74 5.41
N GLU A 123 13.09 -6.25 6.46
CA GLU A 123 13.21 -5.75 7.83
C GLU A 123 14.65 -5.91 8.32
N HIS A 124 15.22 -7.11 8.20
CA HIS A 124 16.62 -7.36 8.52
C HIS A 124 17.56 -6.42 7.76
N THR A 125 17.48 -6.41 6.42
CA THR A 125 18.37 -5.61 5.57
C THR A 125 18.34 -4.13 5.96
N ILE A 126 17.14 -3.57 6.17
CA ILE A 126 16.98 -2.13 6.38
C ILE A 126 17.31 -1.75 7.81
N PHE A 127 16.86 -2.51 8.81
CA PHE A 127 16.86 -2.08 10.22
C PHE A 127 17.94 -2.73 11.08
N GLU A 128 18.44 -3.92 10.72
CA GLU A 128 19.29 -4.74 11.60
C GLU A 128 20.67 -5.02 11.02
N CYS A 129 20.74 -5.32 9.71
CA CYS A 129 21.93 -5.81 9.03
C CYS A 129 23.14 -4.90 9.30
N SER A 130 24.24 -5.52 9.75
CA SER A 130 25.45 -4.83 10.19
C SER A 130 26.10 -4.01 9.08
N GLN A 131 25.99 -4.47 7.83
CA GLN A 131 26.50 -3.77 6.65
C GLN A 131 25.98 -2.33 6.50
N TRP A 132 24.78 -2.05 7.01
CA TRP A 132 24.09 -0.77 6.80
C TRP A 132 24.06 0.12 8.05
N ILE A 133 24.87 -0.19 9.09
CA ILE A 133 24.92 0.58 10.34
C ILE A 133 25.19 2.07 10.10
N GLU A 134 26.22 2.40 9.30
CA GLU A 134 26.61 3.80 9.05
C GLU A 134 25.48 4.61 8.40
N HIS A 135 24.77 4.00 7.45
CA HIS A 135 23.62 4.62 6.78
C HIS A 135 22.47 4.87 7.78
N ARG A 136 22.19 3.91 8.66
CA ARG A 136 21.16 4.07 9.69
C ARG A 136 21.52 5.16 10.69
N VAL A 137 22.79 5.26 11.10
CA VAL A 137 23.25 6.32 12.01
C VAL A 137 23.07 7.69 11.38
N ALA A 138 23.46 7.85 10.11
CA ALA A 138 23.27 9.10 9.37
C ALA A 138 21.78 9.50 9.29
N ILE A 139 20.89 8.53 8.99
CA ILE A 139 19.44 8.77 8.91
C ILE A 139 18.84 9.11 10.28
N ARG A 140 19.26 8.44 11.36
CA ARG A 140 18.79 8.75 12.72
C ARG A 140 19.09 10.20 13.11
N GLY A 141 20.26 10.73 12.71
CA GLY A 141 20.59 12.14 12.90
C GLY A 141 19.65 13.11 12.17
N TYR A 142 19.05 12.69 11.05
CA TYR A 142 18.12 13.49 10.27
C TYR A 142 16.66 13.41 10.77
N ILE A 143 16.24 12.25 11.27
CA ILE A 143 14.85 12.03 11.72
C ILE A 143 14.56 12.70 13.08
N GLY A 144 15.60 13.21 13.77
CA GLY A 144 15.47 13.80 15.10
C GLY A 144 15.23 12.71 16.13
N GLY A 145 16.32 12.13 16.63
CA GLY A 145 16.31 11.28 17.83
C GLY A 145 16.27 12.13 19.09
#